data_AF-A0A2A2YBK0-F1
#
_entry.id   AF-A0A2A2YBK0-F1
#
_cell.length_a   1.000
_cell.length_b   1.000
_cell.length_c   1.000
_cell.angle_alpha   90.00
_cell.angle_beta   90.00
_cell.angle_gamma   90.00
#
_symmetry.space_group_name_H-M   'P 1'
#
loop_
_entity.id
_entity.type
_entity.pdbx_description
1 polymer ?
#
loop_
_entity_poly.entity_id
_entity_poly.type
_entity_poly.pdbx_seq_one_letter_code
_entity_poly.pdbx_strand_id
1 'polypeptide(L)'
;MQAFLIVSGLLIMAIAFRTARRGWVRKLGAVAFLAASYALFFFLTDQWWGGVIGVVVWFFLPWVELLTRVKRMKLPMDNRLRHQTVPNTSFFPHAQQMLDTMESEGFDYAGDCCWEWSGMKQHYRMYYHQETRTMATLCLCEQSDVVFSFVSITSASEDGSQWRTTNYPFAETLQVPRNFYWMHVPCTRNCFRQIWSNHCEHLQKYSVPTSELMEMDPEHLDDWIEQEMQKMIEHNLDRGIIEFAGDGSFCYSTRGLFYLWGQFIKDMVRFC
;
A
#
# COMPACT_ATOMS: atom_id res chain seq x y z
N MET A 1 -21.69 36.88 6.58
CA MET A 1 -20.39 37.26 5.99
C MET A 1 -19.20 36.76 6.82
N GLN A 2 -19.14 37.03 8.13
CA GLN A 2 -18.04 36.57 9.00
C GLN A 2 -17.87 35.04 9.04
N ALA A 3 -18.95 34.28 9.24
CA ALA A 3 -18.91 32.81 9.25
C ALA A 3 -18.31 32.22 7.95
N PHE A 4 -18.71 32.77 6.80
CA PHE A 4 -18.18 32.36 5.50
C PHE A 4 -16.68 32.61 5.36
N LEU A 5 -16.18 33.75 5.84
CA LEU A 5 -14.74 34.07 5.83
C LEU A 5 -13.94 33.14 6.73
N ILE A 6 -14.47 32.76 7.90
CA ILE A 6 -13.82 31.82 8.81
C ILE A 6 -13.67 30.45 8.13
N VAL A 7 -14.76 29.91 7.58
CA VAL A 7 -14.73 28.60 6.90
C VAL A 7 -13.79 28.63 5.69
N SER A 8 -13.86 29.68 4.88
CA SER A 8 -12.99 29.84 3.71
C SER A 8 -11.51 29.95 4.10
N GLY A 9 -11.20 30.72 5.15
CA GLY A 9 -9.84 30.85 5.67
C GLY A 9 -9.29 29.52 6.18
N LEU A 10 -10.08 28.75 6.92
CA LEU A 10 -9.70 27.41 7.37
C LEU A 10 -9.45 26.45 6.19
N LEU A 11 -10.28 26.51 5.15
CA LEU A 11 -10.11 25.68 3.95
C LEU A 11 -8.83 26.03 3.18
N ILE A 12 -8.56 27.33 2.98
CA ILE A 12 -7.33 27.79 2.32
C ILE A 12 -6.10 27.37 3.13
N MET A 13 -6.15 27.54 4.45
CA MET A 13 -5.07 27.12 5.35
C MET A 13 -4.86 25.59 5.30
N ALA A 14 -5.94 24.81 5.27
CA ALA A 14 -5.88 23.36 5.13
C ALA A 14 -5.16 22.93 3.85
N ILE A 15 -5.52 23.54 2.70
CA ILE A 15 -4.88 23.29 1.41
C ILE A 15 -3.40 23.67 1.45
N ALA A 16 -3.06 24.85 1.97
CA ALA A 16 -1.68 25.31 2.08
C ALA A 16 -0.81 24.39 2.95
N PHE A 17 -1.36 23.88 4.06
CA PHE A 17 -0.66 22.91 4.90
C PHE A 17 -0.49 21.55 4.22
N ARG A 18 -1.47 21.11 3.41
CA ARG A 18 -1.38 19.87 2.65
C ARG A 18 -0.34 19.89 1.51
N THR A 19 0.07 21.06 1.01
CA THR A 19 1.14 21.18 0.00
C THR A 19 2.53 21.33 0.60
N ALA A 20 2.65 21.43 1.93
CA ALA A 20 3.94 21.60 2.60
C ALA A 20 4.84 20.35 2.47
N ARG A 21 6.16 20.54 2.35
CA ARG A 21 7.11 19.41 2.25
C ARG A 21 7.27 18.60 3.55
N ARG A 22 6.97 19.20 4.70
CA ARG A 22 7.13 18.56 6.01
C ARG A 22 5.89 17.75 6.38
N GLY A 23 6.07 16.46 6.67
CA GLY A 23 4.95 15.55 6.96
C GLY A 23 4.05 15.98 8.12
N TRP A 24 4.59 16.55 9.19
CA TRP A 24 3.78 17.03 10.32
C TRP A 24 2.91 18.25 9.96
N VAL A 25 3.39 19.12 9.08
CA VAL A 25 2.58 20.27 8.58
C VAL A 25 1.45 19.75 7.71
N ARG A 26 1.71 18.75 6.87
CA ARG A 26 0.69 18.07 6.08
C ARG A 26 -0.40 17.42 6.94
N LYS A 27 -0.05 16.89 8.11
CA LYS A 27 -1.04 16.38 9.09
C LYS A 27 -1.87 17.51 9.69
N LEU A 28 -1.29 18.68 9.98
CA LEU A 28 -2.06 19.85 10.42
C LEU A 28 -3.06 20.29 9.34
N GLY A 29 -2.74 20.11 8.06
CA GLY A 29 -3.69 20.35 6.98
C GLY A 29 -4.95 19.47 7.06
N ALA A 30 -4.79 18.18 7.40
CA ALA A 30 -5.94 17.30 7.61
C ALA A 30 -6.78 17.73 8.82
N VAL A 31 -6.14 18.11 9.93
CA VAL A 31 -6.84 18.67 11.11
C VAL A 31 -7.59 19.95 10.76
N ALA A 32 -6.99 20.83 9.95
CA ALA A 32 -7.62 22.06 9.48
C ALA A 32 -8.86 21.79 8.60
N PHE A 33 -8.85 20.73 7.77
CA PHE A 33 -10.05 20.30 7.05
C PHE A 33 -11.18 19.86 7.99
N LEU A 34 -10.87 19.08 9.03
CA LEU A 34 -11.86 18.70 10.04
C LEU A 34 -12.41 19.92 10.79
N ALA A 35 -11.55 20.87 11.15
CA ALA A 35 -11.96 22.13 11.78
C ALA A 35 -12.83 22.99 10.85
N ALA A 36 -12.50 23.08 9.56
CA ALA A 36 -13.32 23.77 8.56
C ALA A 36 -14.70 23.12 8.42
N SER A 37 -14.75 21.78 8.41
CA SER A 37 -16.00 21.02 8.34
C SER A 37 -16.85 21.20 9.61
N TYR A 38 -16.24 21.15 10.79
CA TYR A 38 -16.91 21.47 12.05
C TYR A 38 -17.52 22.88 12.01
N ALA A 39 -16.71 23.89 11.65
CA ALA A 39 -17.15 25.28 11.60
C ALA A 39 -18.31 25.48 10.61
N LEU A 40 -18.23 24.86 9.42
CA LEU A 40 -19.27 24.93 8.41
C LEU A 40 -20.62 24.44 8.96
N PHE A 41 -20.67 23.22 9.50
CA PHE A 41 -21.91 22.64 9.97
C PHE A 41 -22.40 23.29 11.27
N PHE A 42 -21.49 23.73 12.14
CA PHE A 42 -21.83 24.53 13.32
C PHE A 42 -22.56 25.82 12.92
N PHE A 43 -22.01 26.60 11.97
CA PHE A 43 -22.63 27.86 11.55
C PHE A 43 -23.92 27.67 10.74
N LEU A 44 -24.11 26.53 10.08
CA LEU A 44 -25.36 26.23 9.37
C LEU A 44 -26.50 25.84 10.30
N THR A 45 -26.19 25.15 11.41
CA THR A 45 -27.19 24.61 12.33
C THR A 45 -27.36 25.44 13.60
N ASP A 46 -26.39 26.30 13.90
CA ASP A 46 -26.22 27.02 15.17
C ASP A 46 -26.18 26.09 16.39
N GLN A 47 -25.69 24.86 16.18
CA GLN A 47 -25.63 23.80 17.18
C GLN A 47 -24.26 23.11 17.17
N TRP A 48 -23.69 22.89 18.37
CA TRP A 48 -22.39 22.23 18.52
C TRP A 48 -22.39 20.80 17.94
N TRP A 49 -23.51 20.08 18.07
CA TRP A 49 -23.63 18.72 17.53
C TRP A 49 -23.64 18.70 15.99
N GLY A 50 -24.10 19.77 15.34
CA GLY A 50 -24.02 19.90 13.88
C GLY A 50 -22.56 19.91 13.42
N GLY A 51 -21.69 20.65 14.11
CA GLY A 51 -20.25 20.62 13.85
C GLY A 51 -19.64 19.23 14.04
N VAL A 52 -20.05 18.50 15.09
CA VAL A 52 -19.60 17.11 15.32
C VAL A 52 -20.02 16.20 14.17
N ILE A 53 -21.26 16.30 13.68
CA ILE A 53 -21.72 15.54 12.51
C ILE A 53 -20.86 15.84 11.28
N GLY A 54 -20.52 17.11 11.03
CA GLY A 54 -19.65 17.50 9.92
C GLY A 54 -18.31 16.78 9.93
N VAL A 55 -17.69 16.65 11.11
CA VAL A 55 -16.44 15.89 11.30
C VAL A 55 -16.65 14.39 11.09
N VAL A 56 -17.70 13.82 11.69
CA VAL A 56 -17.98 12.37 11.63
C VAL A 56 -18.20 11.90 10.19
N VAL A 57 -18.86 12.71 9.35
CA VAL A 57 -19.12 12.36 7.95
C VAL A 57 -17.86 11.97 7.20
N TRP A 58 -16.71 12.63 7.43
CA TRP A 58 -15.44 12.30 6.79
C TRP A 58 -15.00 10.85 7.02
N PHE A 59 -15.25 10.30 8.20
CA PHE A 59 -14.89 8.93 8.54
C PHE A 59 -15.87 7.90 7.96
N PHE A 60 -17.05 8.34 7.51
CA PHE A 60 -18.05 7.50 6.87
C PHE A 60 -18.08 7.61 5.34
N LEU A 61 -17.41 8.61 4.74
CA LEU A 61 -17.26 8.71 3.29
C LEU A 61 -16.74 7.40 2.63
N PRO A 62 -15.75 6.69 3.18
CA PRO A 62 -15.27 5.43 2.59
C PRO A 62 -16.35 4.35 2.50
N TRP A 63 -17.38 4.38 3.36
CA TRP A 63 -18.47 3.38 3.32
C TRP A 63 -19.27 3.42 2.02
N VAL A 64 -19.33 4.57 1.35
CA VAL A 64 -19.99 4.68 0.04
C VAL A 64 -19.27 3.76 -0.96
N GLU A 65 -17.95 3.84 -1.07
CA GLU A 65 -17.18 2.97 -1.98
C GLU A 65 -17.19 1.51 -1.51
N LEU A 66 -17.07 1.26 -0.21
CA LEU A 66 -17.07 -0.09 0.36
C LEU A 66 -18.37 -0.85 0.05
N LEU A 67 -19.53 -0.21 0.22
CA LEU A 67 -20.84 -0.86 0.02
C LEU A 67 -21.28 -0.92 -1.45
N THR A 68 -20.77 -0.03 -2.30
CA THR A 68 -21.18 0.03 -3.71
C THR A 68 -20.25 -0.76 -4.63
N ARG A 69 -18.94 -0.52 -4.54
CA ARG A 69 -17.92 -1.10 -5.43
C ARG A 69 -17.25 -2.31 -4.80
N VAL A 70 -16.65 -2.15 -3.62
CA VAL A 70 -15.78 -3.19 -3.02
C VAL A 70 -16.57 -4.43 -2.64
N LYS A 71 -17.76 -4.28 -2.04
CA LYS A 71 -18.64 -5.41 -1.69
C LYS A 71 -19.04 -6.26 -2.91
N ARG A 72 -19.09 -5.66 -4.11
CA ARG A 72 -19.45 -6.36 -5.35
C ARG A 72 -18.23 -6.87 -6.13
N MET A 73 -17.02 -6.51 -5.69
CA MET A 73 -15.78 -6.93 -6.31
C MET A 73 -15.57 -8.42 -6.06
N LYS A 74 -15.36 -9.17 -7.13
CA LYS A 74 -14.94 -10.58 -7.09
C LYS A 74 -13.53 -10.66 -7.63
N LEU A 75 -12.64 -11.28 -6.86
CA LEU A 75 -11.24 -11.46 -7.18
C LEU A 75 -10.98 -12.97 -7.39
N PRO A 76 -10.24 -13.38 -8.43
CA PRO A 76 -9.91 -14.79 -8.65
C PRO A 76 -9.12 -15.37 -7.48
N MET A 77 -9.42 -16.63 -7.12
CA MET A 77 -8.65 -17.40 -6.12
C MET A 77 -7.29 -17.82 -6.66
N ASP A 78 -7.25 -18.29 -7.91
CA ASP A 78 -6.02 -18.64 -8.61
C ASP A 78 -5.77 -17.56 -9.66
N ASN A 79 -4.74 -16.76 -9.45
CA ASN A 79 -4.35 -15.73 -10.40
C ASN A 79 -2.86 -15.82 -10.64
N ARG A 80 -2.49 -16.32 -11.81
CA ARG A 80 -1.09 -16.52 -12.19
C ARG A 80 -0.49 -15.26 -12.79
N LEU A 81 0.73 -14.97 -12.39
CA LEU A 81 1.59 -14.00 -13.03
C LEU A 81 1.86 -14.44 -14.46
N ARG A 82 1.84 -13.47 -15.37
CA ARG A 82 2.15 -13.70 -16.78
C ARG A 82 3.46 -13.02 -17.09
N HIS A 83 4.41 -13.76 -17.65
CA HIS A 83 5.61 -13.14 -18.20
C HIS A 83 5.21 -12.12 -19.26
N GLN A 84 5.60 -10.88 -19.00
CA GLN A 84 5.27 -9.75 -19.85
C GLN A 84 6.32 -8.68 -19.65
N THR A 85 6.75 -8.06 -20.75
CA THR A 85 7.62 -6.89 -20.69
C THR A 85 6.95 -5.77 -19.91
N VAL A 86 7.70 -5.11 -19.02
CA VAL A 86 7.20 -3.95 -18.29
C VAL A 86 6.87 -2.78 -19.24
N PRO A 87 5.89 -1.93 -18.88
CA PRO A 87 5.63 -0.68 -19.59
C PRO A 87 6.84 0.25 -19.52
N ASN A 88 6.85 1.27 -20.38
CA ASN A 88 7.94 2.23 -20.38
C ASN A 88 8.05 2.94 -19.02
N THR A 89 9.19 2.75 -18.37
CA THR A 89 9.51 3.27 -17.03
C THR A 89 9.49 4.79 -16.96
N SER A 90 9.58 5.50 -18.09
CA SER A 90 9.49 6.96 -18.14
C SER A 90 8.14 7.50 -17.69
N PHE A 91 7.07 6.70 -17.77
CA PHE A 91 5.74 7.07 -17.27
C PHE A 91 5.62 6.97 -15.75
N PHE A 92 6.61 6.34 -15.09
CA PHE A 92 6.60 6.08 -13.66
C PHE A 92 7.65 6.95 -12.96
N PRO A 93 7.23 7.85 -12.04
CA PRO A 93 8.17 8.71 -11.32
C PRO A 93 9.27 7.90 -10.64
N HIS A 94 10.53 8.32 -10.83
CA HIS A 94 11.73 7.73 -10.22
C HIS A 94 12.03 6.26 -10.56
N ALA A 95 11.26 5.61 -11.44
CA ALA A 95 11.43 4.20 -11.76
C ALA A 95 12.82 3.89 -12.33
N GLN A 96 13.26 4.64 -13.36
CA GLN A 96 14.57 4.40 -13.98
C GLN A 96 15.72 4.56 -12.98
N GLN A 97 15.69 5.64 -12.20
CA GLN A 97 16.69 5.89 -11.16
C GLN A 97 16.74 4.73 -10.14
N MET A 98 15.59 4.12 -9.82
CA MET A 98 15.52 2.99 -8.90
C MET A 98 16.21 1.76 -9.48
N LEU A 99 15.96 1.45 -10.77
CA LEU A 99 16.59 0.33 -11.49
C LEU A 99 18.10 0.49 -11.55
N ASP A 100 18.58 1.65 -12.00
CA ASP A 100 20.02 1.93 -12.07
C ASP A 100 20.69 1.77 -10.69
N THR A 101 19.97 2.16 -9.63
CA THR A 101 20.48 2.01 -8.26
C THR A 101 20.51 0.55 -7.82
N MET A 102 19.46 -0.24 -8.10
CA MET A 102 19.41 -1.68 -7.80
C MET A 102 20.62 -2.41 -8.40
N GLU A 103 20.85 -2.22 -9.70
CA GLU A 103 21.98 -2.84 -10.41
C GLU A 103 23.32 -2.39 -9.82
N SER A 104 23.47 -1.10 -9.49
CA SER A 104 24.70 -0.59 -8.85
C SER A 104 24.98 -1.15 -7.45
N GLU A 105 23.93 -1.64 -6.76
CA GLU A 105 24.02 -2.27 -5.44
C GLU A 105 24.17 -3.79 -5.53
N GLY A 106 24.38 -4.36 -6.73
CA GLY A 106 24.63 -5.79 -6.92
C GLY A 106 23.37 -6.65 -7.03
N PHE A 107 22.20 -6.03 -7.27
CA PHE A 107 20.98 -6.78 -7.56
C PHE A 107 20.96 -7.15 -9.04
N ASP A 108 20.95 -8.45 -9.33
CA ASP A 108 20.90 -9.00 -10.68
C ASP A 108 19.46 -9.12 -11.17
N TYR A 109 19.23 -8.77 -12.43
CA TYR A 109 17.91 -8.89 -13.05
C TYR A 109 17.49 -10.37 -13.14
N ALA A 110 16.28 -10.66 -12.67
CA ALA A 110 15.73 -12.02 -12.65
C ALA A 110 14.59 -12.20 -13.66
N GLY A 111 13.68 -11.22 -13.78
CA GLY A 111 12.56 -11.35 -14.71
C GLY A 111 11.53 -10.24 -14.61
N ASP A 112 10.67 -10.18 -15.62
CA ASP A 112 9.52 -9.29 -15.69
C ASP A 112 8.23 -10.12 -15.73
N CYS A 113 7.25 -9.78 -14.90
CA CYS A 113 5.94 -10.40 -14.90
C CYS A 113 4.83 -9.38 -14.63
N CYS A 114 3.60 -9.76 -14.90
CA CYS A 114 2.45 -8.89 -14.77
C CYS A 114 1.28 -9.62 -14.12
N TRP A 115 0.58 -8.88 -13.26
CA TRP A 115 -0.68 -9.29 -12.69
C TRP A 115 -1.79 -8.37 -13.14
N GLU A 116 -2.86 -8.95 -13.68
CA GLU A 116 -4.06 -8.22 -14.07
C GLU A 116 -5.23 -8.62 -13.17
N TRP A 117 -5.80 -7.63 -12.47
CA TRP A 117 -6.94 -7.81 -11.57
C TRP A 117 -8.02 -6.79 -11.87
N SER A 118 -9.15 -7.22 -12.45
CA SER A 118 -10.35 -6.38 -12.56
C SER A 118 -10.08 -4.96 -13.10
N GLY A 119 -9.22 -4.85 -14.12
CA GLY A 119 -8.82 -3.58 -14.75
C GLY A 119 -7.64 -2.84 -14.10
N MET A 120 -7.04 -3.39 -13.04
CA MET A 120 -5.74 -2.96 -12.51
C MET A 120 -4.63 -3.83 -13.10
N LYS A 121 -3.56 -3.22 -13.59
CA LYS A 121 -2.35 -3.92 -13.99
C LYS A 121 -1.23 -3.59 -13.01
N GLN A 122 -0.57 -4.63 -12.52
CA GLN A 122 0.61 -4.50 -11.69
C GLN A 122 1.74 -5.26 -12.35
N HIS A 123 2.67 -4.51 -12.92
CA HIS A 123 3.89 -5.07 -13.49
C HIS A 123 4.96 -5.15 -12.41
N TYR A 124 5.71 -6.23 -12.42
CA TYR A 124 6.83 -6.48 -11.53
C TYR A 124 8.08 -6.60 -12.40
N ARG A 125 9.10 -5.83 -12.04
CA ARG A 125 10.47 -6.10 -12.44
C ARG A 125 11.22 -6.62 -11.24
N MET A 126 11.68 -7.86 -11.32
CA MET A 126 12.27 -8.61 -10.22
C MET A 126 13.80 -8.64 -10.36
N TYR A 127 14.45 -8.46 -9.23
CA TYR A 127 15.89 -8.56 -9.09
C TYR A 127 16.24 -9.42 -7.87
N TYR A 128 17.39 -10.06 -7.90
CA TYR A 128 17.89 -10.89 -6.81
C TYR A 128 19.31 -10.49 -6.41
N HIS A 129 19.59 -10.46 -5.12
CA HIS A 129 20.93 -10.21 -4.59
C HIS A 129 21.46 -11.48 -3.93
N GLN A 130 22.33 -12.20 -4.63
CA GLN A 130 22.81 -13.54 -4.26
C GLN A 130 23.45 -13.55 -2.85
N GLU A 131 24.32 -12.58 -2.54
CA GLU A 131 25.08 -12.58 -1.29
C GLU A 131 24.20 -12.39 -0.05
N THR A 132 23.07 -11.70 -0.19
CA THR A 132 22.13 -11.41 0.90
C THR A 132 20.84 -12.21 0.81
N ARG A 133 20.72 -13.09 -0.20
CA ARG A 133 19.54 -13.93 -0.45
C ARG A 133 18.24 -13.14 -0.41
N THR A 134 18.25 -12.00 -1.08
CA THR A 134 17.16 -11.02 -1.03
C THR A 134 16.60 -10.78 -2.41
N MET A 135 15.26 -10.81 -2.53
CA MET A 135 14.54 -10.36 -3.72
C MET A 135 14.17 -8.87 -3.58
N ALA A 136 14.40 -8.08 -4.62
CA ALA A 136 13.86 -6.73 -4.77
C ALA A 136 12.94 -6.66 -5.99
N THR A 137 11.79 -6.02 -5.85
CA THR A 137 10.84 -5.83 -6.94
C THR A 137 10.52 -4.35 -7.12
N LEU A 138 10.66 -3.84 -8.33
CA LEU A 138 10.02 -2.59 -8.74
C LEU A 138 8.63 -2.90 -9.27
N CYS A 139 7.61 -2.43 -8.56
CA CYS A 139 6.21 -2.59 -8.94
C CYS A 139 5.73 -1.34 -9.67
N LEU A 140 5.15 -1.51 -10.86
CA LEU A 140 4.55 -0.46 -11.68
C LEU A 140 3.05 -0.73 -11.77
N CYS A 141 2.25 0.12 -11.12
CA CYS A 141 0.81 -0.04 -11.02
C CYS A 141 0.09 0.94 -11.93
N GLU A 142 -0.86 0.41 -12.70
CA GLU A 142 -1.76 1.16 -13.56
C GLU A 142 -3.21 0.82 -13.19
N GLN A 143 -3.99 1.85 -12.84
CA GLN A 143 -5.43 1.71 -12.62
C GLN A 143 -6.17 2.96 -13.09
N SER A 144 -7.00 2.81 -14.13
CA SER A 144 -7.70 3.93 -14.77
C SER A 144 -6.72 5.06 -15.14
N ASP A 145 -6.89 6.27 -14.61
CA ASP A 145 -6.05 7.45 -14.89
C ASP A 145 -4.91 7.63 -13.87
N VAL A 146 -4.70 6.66 -12.97
CA VAL A 146 -3.69 6.74 -11.91
C VAL A 146 -2.59 5.72 -12.18
N VAL A 147 -1.35 6.22 -12.21
CA VAL A 147 -0.14 5.39 -12.27
C VAL A 147 0.76 5.73 -11.09
N PHE A 148 1.35 4.71 -10.49
CA PHE A 148 2.36 4.88 -9.46
C PHE A 148 3.33 3.71 -9.44
N SER A 149 4.51 3.94 -8.87
CA SER A 149 5.52 2.91 -8.67
C SER A 149 5.92 2.81 -7.21
N PHE A 150 6.33 1.62 -6.81
CA PHE A 150 6.87 1.38 -5.48
C PHE A 150 7.87 0.22 -5.52
N VAL A 151 8.67 0.10 -4.46
CA VAL A 151 9.62 -0.99 -4.27
C VAL A 151 9.19 -1.87 -3.13
N SER A 152 9.41 -3.16 -3.28
CA SER A 152 9.34 -4.15 -2.22
C SER A 152 10.66 -4.91 -2.17
N ILE A 153 11.23 -5.05 -0.98
CA ILE A 153 12.43 -5.87 -0.74
C ILE A 153 12.03 -6.97 0.23
N THR A 154 12.23 -8.22 -0.16
CA THR A 154 11.77 -9.39 0.57
C THR A 154 12.90 -10.39 0.78
N SER A 155 13.02 -10.86 2.02
CA SER A 155 13.86 -11.99 2.42
C SER A 155 13.00 -13.01 3.15
N ALA A 156 13.38 -14.27 3.12
CA ALA A 156 12.63 -15.32 3.79
C ALA A 156 13.54 -16.41 4.34
N SER A 157 13.00 -17.23 5.24
CA SER A 157 13.69 -18.36 5.86
C SER A 157 12.93 -19.67 5.61
N GLU A 158 13.61 -20.80 5.83
CA GLU A 158 13.07 -22.15 5.62
C GLU A 158 11.88 -22.49 6.54
N ASP A 159 11.76 -21.83 7.69
CA ASP A 159 10.62 -21.96 8.60
C ASP A 159 9.33 -21.30 8.08
N GLY A 160 9.39 -20.64 6.91
CA GLY A 160 8.28 -19.92 6.30
C GLY A 160 8.10 -18.49 6.82
N SER A 161 9.00 -17.98 7.67
CA SER A 161 9.04 -16.57 8.04
C SER A 161 9.50 -15.71 6.87
N GLN A 162 8.91 -14.52 6.75
CA GLN A 162 9.18 -13.58 5.66
C GLN A 162 9.33 -12.18 6.21
N TRP A 163 10.35 -11.46 5.73
CA TRP A 163 10.57 -10.06 6.06
C TRP A 163 10.43 -9.24 4.80
N ARG A 164 9.52 -8.28 4.83
CA ARG A 164 9.27 -7.37 3.71
C ARG A 164 9.45 -5.93 4.13
N THR A 165 10.17 -5.17 3.31
CA THR A 165 10.28 -3.72 3.45
C THR A 165 9.77 -3.07 2.18
N THR A 166 8.78 -2.19 2.29
CA THR A 166 8.16 -1.56 1.12
C THR A 166 7.81 -0.10 1.36
N ASN A 167 7.90 0.73 0.31
CA ASN A 167 7.37 2.08 0.29
C ASN A 167 5.97 2.17 -0.36
N TYR A 168 5.24 1.04 -0.47
CA TYR A 168 3.88 0.99 -0.98
C TYR A 168 3.01 2.07 -0.28
N PRO A 169 2.30 2.91 -1.07
CA PRO A 169 1.70 4.14 -0.55
C PRO A 169 0.40 3.94 0.23
N PHE A 170 -0.23 2.77 0.12
CA PHE A 170 -1.53 2.49 0.73
C PHE A 170 -1.41 1.47 1.86
N ALA A 171 -2.46 1.42 2.68
CA ALA A 171 -2.64 0.35 3.62
C ALA A 171 -3.04 -0.95 2.92
N GLU A 172 -2.77 -2.03 3.63
CA GLU A 172 -2.87 -3.39 3.19
C GLU A 172 -4.34 -3.80 3.12
N THR A 173 -4.79 -4.26 1.96
CA THR A 173 -6.19 -4.62 1.74
C THR A 173 -6.53 -6.02 2.27
N LEU A 174 -5.53 -6.78 2.67
CA LEU A 174 -5.63 -8.10 3.31
C LEU A 174 -4.84 -8.10 4.62
N GLN A 175 -5.32 -8.84 5.60
CA GLN A 175 -4.61 -9.04 6.86
C GLN A 175 -3.33 -9.85 6.64
N VAL A 176 -2.22 -9.39 7.19
CA VAL A 176 -0.91 -10.03 7.08
C VAL A 176 -0.78 -11.19 8.09
N PRO A 177 -0.35 -12.40 7.67
CA PRO A 177 -0.04 -13.53 8.55
C PRO A 177 1.00 -13.19 9.62
N ARG A 178 1.02 -13.94 10.73
CA ARG A 178 1.92 -13.65 11.86
C ARG A 178 3.41 -13.84 11.55
N ASN A 179 3.72 -14.76 10.66
CA ASN A 179 5.08 -15.06 10.18
C ASN A 179 5.54 -14.10 9.08
N PHE A 180 4.70 -13.14 8.66
CA PHE A 180 5.04 -12.13 7.67
C PHE A 180 5.32 -10.82 8.40
N TYR A 181 6.60 -10.49 8.52
CA TYR A 181 7.09 -9.29 9.18
C TYR A 181 7.21 -8.17 8.16
N TRP A 182 6.24 -7.26 8.16
CA TRP A 182 6.19 -6.17 7.18
C TRP A 182 6.62 -4.84 7.80
N MET A 183 7.49 -4.14 7.10
CA MET A 183 7.90 -2.78 7.41
C MET A 183 7.54 -1.84 6.28
N HIS A 184 6.50 -1.04 6.51
CA HIS A 184 6.13 0.07 5.63
C HIS A 184 6.98 1.30 5.93
N VAL A 185 7.82 1.70 4.98
CA VAL A 185 8.51 2.99 5.01
C VAL A 185 7.65 4.06 4.32
N PRO A 186 7.84 5.36 4.63
CA PRO A 186 7.03 6.41 4.00
C PRO A 186 7.11 6.39 2.47
N CYS A 187 5.97 6.61 1.81
CA CYS A 187 5.86 6.63 0.35
C CYS A 187 6.78 7.67 -0.33
N THR A 188 7.20 8.70 0.40
CA THR A 188 8.14 9.73 -0.08
C THR A 188 9.60 9.26 -0.10
N ARG A 189 9.89 8.09 0.50
CA ARG A 189 11.22 7.48 0.48
C ARG A 189 11.38 6.74 -0.85
N ASN A 190 11.92 7.46 -1.83
CA ASN A 190 12.03 7.01 -3.23
C ASN A 190 13.47 6.65 -3.63
N CYS A 191 14.39 6.60 -2.66
CA CYS A 191 15.78 6.21 -2.91
C CYS A 191 15.96 4.73 -2.54
N PHE A 192 16.33 3.90 -3.51
CA PHE A 192 16.53 2.46 -3.31
C PHE A 192 17.48 2.16 -2.15
N ARG A 193 18.68 2.78 -2.12
CA ARG A 193 19.67 2.62 -1.05
C ARG A 193 19.09 2.84 0.34
N GLN A 194 18.20 3.82 0.49
CA GLN A 194 17.55 4.05 1.77
C GLN A 194 16.61 2.89 2.11
N ILE A 195 15.74 2.48 1.18
CA ILE A 195 14.81 1.35 1.40
C ILE A 195 15.60 0.07 1.71
N TRP A 196 16.70 -0.17 1.00
CA TRP A 196 17.62 -1.27 1.20
C TRP A 196 18.26 -1.26 2.59
N SER A 197 18.85 -0.13 3.00
CA SER A 197 19.38 0.05 4.36
C SER A 197 18.31 -0.22 5.43
N ASN A 198 17.08 0.26 5.23
CA ASN A 198 15.97 -0.03 6.15
C ASN A 198 15.69 -1.54 6.18
N HIS A 199 15.73 -2.25 5.05
CA HIS A 199 15.54 -3.70 5.04
C HIS A 199 16.64 -4.43 5.81
N CYS A 200 17.90 -4.05 5.66
CA CYS A 200 19.00 -4.61 6.45
C CYS A 200 18.79 -4.36 7.96
N GLU A 201 18.42 -3.14 8.35
CA GLU A 201 18.08 -2.81 9.75
C GLU A 201 16.88 -3.63 10.26
N HIS A 202 15.91 -3.90 9.39
CA HIS A 202 14.74 -4.70 9.70
C HIS A 202 15.12 -6.15 10.01
N LEU A 203 15.97 -6.77 9.20
CA LEU A 203 16.51 -8.12 9.46
C LEU A 203 17.34 -8.15 10.76
N GLN A 204 18.20 -7.15 10.96
CA GLN A 204 19.01 -7.03 12.17
C GLN A 204 18.15 -6.91 13.44
N LYS A 205 17.03 -6.18 13.38
CA LYS A 205 16.08 -6.05 14.49
C LYS A 205 15.50 -7.39 14.93
N TYR A 206 15.31 -8.32 13.99
CA TYR A 206 14.87 -9.69 14.28
C TYR A 206 16.04 -10.65 14.49
N SER A 207 17.29 -10.15 14.48
CA SER A 207 18.51 -10.94 14.62
C SER A 207 18.61 -12.08 13.61
N VAL A 208 18.14 -11.85 12.38
CA VAL A 208 18.17 -12.85 11.30
C VAL A 208 19.51 -12.75 10.58
N PRO A 209 20.41 -13.74 10.72
CA PRO A 209 21.64 -13.77 9.95
C PRO A 209 21.35 -14.20 8.51
N THR A 210 22.14 -13.70 7.56
CA THR A 210 22.01 -14.06 6.14
C THR A 210 22.10 -15.57 5.89
N SER A 211 22.86 -16.31 6.71
CA SER A 211 22.99 -17.76 6.61
C SER A 211 21.69 -18.53 6.86
N GLU A 212 20.76 -17.95 7.62
CA GLU A 212 19.42 -18.52 7.90
C GLU A 212 18.38 -18.12 6.86
N LEU A 213 18.70 -17.16 5.99
CA LEU A 213 17.84 -16.83 4.86
C LEU A 213 17.87 -17.97 3.85
N MET A 214 16.70 -18.35 3.37
CA MET A 214 16.52 -19.27 2.27
C MET A 214 17.08 -18.67 0.99
N GLU A 215 17.78 -19.47 0.22
CA GLU A 215 18.18 -19.11 -1.13
C GLU A 215 16.97 -19.28 -2.07
N MET A 216 16.57 -18.18 -2.71
CA MET A 216 15.50 -18.20 -3.71
C MET A 216 16.10 -18.47 -5.08
N ASP A 217 15.43 -19.28 -5.89
CA ASP A 217 15.81 -19.48 -7.29
C ASP A 217 15.45 -18.22 -8.10
N PRO A 218 16.43 -17.50 -8.68
CA PRO A 218 16.17 -16.30 -9.48
C PRO A 218 15.27 -16.56 -10.68
N GLU A 219 15.27 -17.76 -11.25
CA GLU A 219 14.44 -18.10 -12.42
C GLU A 219 12.95 -18.29 -12.06
N HIS A 220 12.64 -18.49 -10.77
CA HIS A 220 11.29 -18.81 -10.27
C HIS A 220 10.84 -17.85 -9.15
N LEU A 221 11.25 -16.58 -9.21
CA LEU A 221 10.83 -15.57 -8.22
C LEU A 221 9.33 -15.21 -8.33
N ASP A 222 8.74 -15.35 -9.51
CA ASP A 222 7.31 -15.19 -9.75
C ASP A 222 6.48 -16.23 -9.00
N ASP A 223 6.88 -17.51 -9.03
CA ASP A 223 6.27 -18.56 -8.22
C ASP A 223 6.26 -18.18 -6.73
N TRP A 224 7.31 -17.50 -6.27
CA TRP A 224 7.42 -17.04 -4.89
C TRP A 224 6.39 -15.96 -4.55
N ILE A 225 6.19 -14.99 -5.45
CA ILE A 225 5.17 -13.95 -5.31
C ILE A 225 3.76 -14.56 -5.33
N GLU A 226 3.51 -15.53 -6.21
CA GLU A 226 2.22 -16.24 -6.28
C GLU A 226 1.93 -17.03 -5.00
N GLN A 227 2.91 -17.80 -4.51
CA GLN A 227 2.78 -18.57 -3.28
C GLN A 227 2.54 -17.68 -2.06
N GLU A 228 3.19 -16.51 -2.00
CA GLU A 228 2.95 -15.53 -0.95
C GLU A 228 1.50 -15.03 -0.98
N MET A 229 0.99 -14.65 -2.15
CA MET A 229 -0.41 -14.23 -2.27
C MET A 229 -1.38 -15.35 -1.91
N GLN A 230 -1.10 -16.58 -2.33
CA GLN A 230 -1.93 -17.73 -1.97
C GLN A 230 -2.01 -17.91 -0.44
N LYS A 231 -0.89 -17.80 0.26
CA LYS A 231 -0.85 -17.82 1.74
C LYS A 231 -1.63 -16.64 2.35
N MET A 232 -1.56 -15.45 1.74
CA MET A 232 -2.36 -14.30 2.15
C MET A 232 -3.87 -14.57 1.99
N ILE A 233 -4.29 -15.13 0.86
CA ILE A 233 -5.69 -15.49 0.59
C ILE A 233 -6.18 -16.53 1.59
N GLU A 234 -5.46 -17.64 1.76
CA GLU A 234 -5.80 -18.71 2.70
C GLU A 234 -5.93 -18.20 4.13
N HIS A 235 -4.97 -17.38 4.58
CA HIS A 235 -5.04 -16.73 5.89
C HIS A 235 -6.29 -15.86 6.04
N ASN A 236 -6.62 -15.06 5.04
CA ASN A 236 -7.76 -14.14 5.12
C ASN A 236 -9.11 -14.85 5.01
N LEU A 237 -9.16 -16.01 4.36
CA LEU A 237 -10.31 -16.92 4.40
C LEU A 237 -10.52 -17.49 5.80
N ASP A 238 -9.47 -18.03 6.43
CA ASP A 238 -9.52 -18.54 7.81
C ASP A 238 -9.95 -17.46 8.81
N ARG A 239 -9.45 -16.24 8.63
CA ARG A 239 -9.80 -15.08 9.48
C ARG A 239 -11.19 -14.51 9.18
N GLY A 240 -11.85 -14.95 8.11
CA GLY A 240 -13.14 -14.44 7.64
C GLY A 240 -13.10 -12.97 7.20
N ILE A 241 -11.94 -12.47 6.76
CA ILE A 241 -11.81 -11.16 6.13
C ILE A 241 -12.37 -11.22 4.70
N ILE A 242 -12.08 -12.31 3.99
CA ILE A 242 -12.65 -12.63 2.68
C ILE A 242 -13.46 -13.93 2.77
N GLU A 243 -14.33 -14.14 1.80
CA GLU A 243 -15.18 -15.34 1.70
C GLU A 243 -15.28 -15.80 0.23
N PHE A 244 -15.54 -17.09 0.04
CA PHE A 244 -15.70 -17.65 -1.30
C PHE A 244 -16.98 -17.12 -1.94
N ALA A 245 -16.85 -16.56 -3.15
CA ALA A 245 -17.93 -15.88 -3.86
C ALA A 245 -18.56 -16.74 -4.98
N GLY A 246 -18.20 -18.03 -5.05
CA GLY A 246 -18.53 -18.90 -6.19
C GLY A 246 -17.52 -18.77 -7.33
N ASP A 247 -17.56 -19.73 -8.26
CA ASP A 247 -16.88 -19.65 -9.58
C ASP A 247 -15.35 -19.45 -9.51
N GLY A 248 -14.69 -19.96 -8.46
CA GLY A 248 -13.24 -19.81 -8.29
C GLY A 248 -12.81 -18.39 -7.87
N SER A 249 -13.71 -17.61 -7.27
CA SER A 249 -13.45 -16.24 -6.81
C SER A 249 -13.73 -16.04 -5.33
N PHE A 250 -13.18 -14.96 -4.76
CA PHE A 250 -13.48 -14.46 -3.42
C PHE A 250 -13.97 -13.01 -3.45
N CYS A 251 -14.66 -12.62 -2.38
CA CYS A 251 -15.01 -11.23 -2.11
C CYS A 251 -14.79 -10.90 -0.63
N TYR A 252 -14.89 -9.62 -0.27
CA TYR A 252 -14.83 -9.19 1.12
C TYR A 252 -16.12 -9.55 1.87
N SER A 253 -15.96 -10.20 3.02
CA SER A 253 -17.07 -10.42 3.95
C SER A 253 -17.47 -9.10 4.63
N THR A 254 -18.59 -9.09 5.37
CA THR A 254 -18.97 -7.92 6.19
C THR A 254 -17.85 -7.53 7.18
N ARG A 255 -17.17 -8.53 7.77
CA ARG A 255 -16.01 -8.29 8.64
C ARG A 255 -14.84 -7.70 7.86
N GLY A 256 -14.60 -8.16 6.64
CA GLY A 256 -13.64 -7.59 5.70
C GLY A 256 -13.90 -6.12 5.40
N LEU A 257 -15.16 -5.72 5.21
CA LEU A 257 -15.51 -4.31 4.98
C LEU A 257 -15.16 -3.42 6.18
N PHE A 258 -15.40 -3.88 7.41
CA PHE A 258 -14.96 -3.16 8.62
C PHE A 258 -13.44 -3.10 8.74
N TYR A 259 -12.73 -4.18 8.37
CA TYR A 259 -11.28 -4.19 8.32
C TYR A 259 -10.75 -3.14 7.34
N LEU A 260 -11.26 -3.14 6.10
CA LEU A 260 -10.89 -2.18 5.06
C LEU A 260 -11.22 -0.74 5.46
N TRP A 261 -12.38 -0.50 6.07
CA TRP A 261 -12.72 0.82 6.61
C TRP A 261 -11.65 1.36 7.57
N GLY A 262 -11.13 0.49 8.46
CA GLY A 262 -10.00 0.84 9.32
C GLY A 262 -8.72 1.18 8.54
N GLN A 263 -8.44 0.46 7.46
CA GLN A 263 -7.29 0.75 6.58
C GLN A 263 -7.47 2.07 5.83
N PHE A 264 -8.67 2.38 5.33
CA PHE A 264 -8.98 3.70 4.74
C PHE A 264 -8.78 4.84 5.73
N ILE A 265 -9.19 4.66 7.00
CA ILE A 265 -8.94 5.67 8.05
C ILE A 265 -7.44 5.80 8.33
N LYS A 266 -6.73 4.68 8.41
CA LYS A 266 -5.27 4.66 8.58
C LYS A 266 -4.58 5.43 7.45
N ASP A 267 -5.04 5.27 6.21
CA ASP A 267 -4.52 6.01 5.06
C ASP A 267 -4.88 7.49 5.11
N MET A 268 -6.12 7.85 5.47
CA MET A 268 -6.53 9.23 5.75
C MET A 268 -5.58 9.94 6.72
N VAL A 269 -5.15 9.25 7.79
CA VAL A 269 -4.23 9.78 8.80
C VAL A 269 -2.76 9.72 8.35
N ARG A 270 -2.38 8.68 7.62
CA ARG A 270 -1.01 8.50 7.12
C ARG A 270 -0.67 9.48 6.03
N PHE A 271 -1.65 9.93 5.23
CA PHE A 271 -1.45 10.64 3.97
C PHE A 271 -0.17 11.48 4.02
N CYS A 272 0.83 10.93 3.30
CA CYS A 272 1.57 11.66 2.29
C CYS A 272 0.63 12.73 1.64
#